data_AF-A0A2G2Z1V4-F1
#
_entry.id   AF-A0A2G2Z1V4-F1
#
_cell.length_a   1.000
_cell.length_b   1.000
_cell.length_c   1.000
_cell.angle_alpha   90.00
_cell.angle_beta   90.00
_cell.angle_gamma   90.00
#
_symmetry.space_group_name_H-M   'P 1'
#
loop_
_entity.id
_entity.type
_entity.pdbx_description
1 polymer ?
#
loop_
_entity_poly.entity_id
_entity_poly.type
_entity_poly.pdbx_seq_one_letter_code
_entity_poly.pdbx_strand_id
1 'polypeptide(L)'
;MSRGRRSRPSSEIQKLVKILPTYLDMNGFLNQKVRTDWSTIEAYRDKMANPFDVQYVEGIAQQTISSLDCGLFVSAYAEYLSDGLQVPNDGLDAGLLRKRYTALL
;
A
#
# COMPACT_ATOMS: atom_id res chain seq x y z
N MET A 1 -31.43 2.18 6.35
CA MET A 1 -30.17 1.63 6.88
C MET A 1 -29.86 0.33 6.14
N SER A 2 -28.87 0.33 5.25
CA SER A 2 -28.45 -0.83 4.46
C SER A 2 -27.62 -1.78 5.33
N ARG A 3 -28.21 -2.93 5.67
CA ARG A 3 -27.53 -3.99 6.41
C ARG A 3 -26.55 -4.69 5.47
N GLY A 4 -25.30 -4.21 5.45
CA GLY A 4 -24.22 -4.76 4.64
C GLY A 4 -24.06 -6.26 4.88
N ARG A 5 -24.41 -7.07 3.89
CA ARG A 5 -24.21 -8.52 3.93
C ARG A 5 -22.71 -8.77 3.76
N ARG A 6 -22.03 -9.25 4.80
CA ARG A 6 -20.68 -9.82 4.66
C ARG A 6 -20.80 -11.11 3.87
N SER A 7 -20.60 -11.03 2.56
CA SER A 7 -20.54 -12.19 1.69
C SER A 7 -19.34 -13.05 2.05
N ARG A 8 -19.58 -14.34 2.31
CA ARG A 8 -18.51 -15.32 2.50
C ARG A 8 -17.71 -15.41 1.20
N PRO A 9 -16.37 -15.36 1.23
CA PRO A 9 -15.56 -15.54 0.03
C PRO A 9 -15.89 -16.88 -0.63
N SER A 10 -16.03 -16.91 -1.96
CA SER A 10 -16.33 -18.17 -2.66
C SER A 10 -15.18 -19.17 -2.48
N SER A 11 -15.47 -20.46 -2.71
CA SER A 11 -14.49 -21.54 -2.61
C SER A 11 -13.25 -21.31 -3.48
N GLU A 12 -13.41 -20.66 -4.62
CA GLU A 12 -12.36 -20.33 -5.58
C GLU A 12 -11.42 -19.27 -4.99
N ILE A 13 -11.97 -18.21 -4.39
CA ILE A 13 -11.18 -17.15 -3.71
C ILE A 13 -10.38 -17.75 -2.56
N GLN A 14 -10.99 -18.64 -1.77
CA GLN A 14 -10.30 -19.30 -0.66
C GLN A 14 -9.15 -20.21 -1.13
N LYS A 15 -9.27 -20.84 -2.30
CA LYS A 15 -8.19 -21.63 -2.91
C LYS A 15 -7.08 -20.73 -3.47
N LEU A 16 -7.44 -19.64 -4.13
CA LEU A 16 -6.48 -18.68 -4.68
C LEU A 16 -5.64 -18.03 -3.58
N VAL A 17 -6.25 -17.59 -2.48
CA VAL A 17 -5.53 -17.00 -1.34
C VAL A 17 -4.47 -17.95 -0.77
N LYS A 18 -4.67 -19.27 -0.86
CA LYS A 18 -3.70 -20.27 -0.40
C LYS A 18 -2.54 -20.51 -1.37
N ILE A 19 -2.78 -20.41 -2.68
CA ILE A 19 -1.78 -20.76 -3.71
C ILE A 19 -1.00 -19.52 -4.16
N LEU A 20 -1.62 -18.35 -4.13
CA LEU A 20 -1.05 -17.09 -4.63
C LEU A 20 0.30 -16.74 -3.97
N PRO A 21 0.49 -16.83 -2.63
CA PRO A 21 1.76 -16.49 -2.01
C PRO A 21 2.91 -17.40 -2.49
N THR A 22 2.65 -18.71 -2.55
CA THR A 22 3.62 -19.71 -3.03
C THR A 22 3.96 -19.49 -4.50
N TYR A 23 2.96 -19.19 -5.33
CA TYR A 23 3.17 -18.91 -6.75
C TYR A 23 4.02 -17.66 -6.97
N LEU A 24 3.73 -16.57 -6.26
CA LEU A 24 4.51 -15.33 -6.37
C LEU A 24 5.96 -15.52 -5.90
N ASP A 25 6.17 -16.28 -4.84
CA ASP A 25 7.52 -16.62 -4.35
C ASP A 25 8.31 -17.47 -5.35
N MET A 26 7.70 -18.52 -5.90
CA MET A 26 8.33 -19.39 -6.92
C MET A 26 8.72 -18.64 -8.20
N ASN A 27 7.90 -17.68 -8.64
CA ASN A 27 8.22 -16.84 -9.79
C ASN A 27 9.27 -15.77 -9.48
N GLY A 28 9.78 -15.71 -8.24
CA GLY A 28 10.74 -14.71 -7.81
C GLY A 28 10.16 -13.29 -7.76
N PHE A 29 8.83 -13.14 -7.77
CA PHE A 29 8.15 -11.84 -7.82
C PHE A 29 8.54 -10.95 -6.63
N LEU A 30 8.66 -11.53 -5.43
CA LEU A 30 9.08 -10.83 -4.22
C LEU A 30 10.61 -10.64 -4.12
N ASN A 31 11.37 -11.46 -4.85
CA ASN A 31 12.84 -11.42 -4.86
C ASN A 31 13.40 -10.43 -5.87
N GLN A 32 12.58 -10.06 -6.87
CA GLN A 32 12.92 -9.04 -7.86
C GLN A 32 12.82 -7.64 -7.22
N LYS A 33 13.84 -7.28 -6.45
CA LYS A 33 14.06 -5.90 -5.95
C LYS A 33 14.63 -4.98 -7.03
N VAL A 34 14.85 -5.49 -8.25
CA VAL A 34 15.29 -4.68 -9.39
C VAL A 34 14.14 -3.77 -9.78
N ARG A 35 14.39 -2.47 -9.72
CA ARG A 35 13.45 -1.42 -10.13
C ARG A 35 12.90 -1.80 -11.51
N THR A 36 11.58 -1.98 -11.63
CA THR A 36 10.94 -2.22 -12.92
C THR A 36 11.28 -1.05 -13.83
N ASP A 37 12.09 -1.30 -14.85
CA ASP A 37 12.41 -0.29 -15.85
C ASP A 37 11.21 -0.16 -16.78
N TRP A 38 10.31 0.76 -16.44
CA TRP A 38 9.11 1.07 -17.22
C TRP A 38 9.41 1.46 -18.67
N SER A 39 10.65 1.89 -18.98
CA SER A 39 11.06 2.22 -20.35
C SER A 39 11.18 0.98 -21.26
N THR A 40 11.31 -0.21 -20.67
CA THR A 40 11.40 -1.48 -21.41
C THR A 40 10.03 -2.05 -21.79
N ILE A 41 8.93 -1.51 -21.24
CA ILE A 41 7.57 -1.98 -21.50
C ILE A 41 6.96 -1.15 -22.63
N GLU A 42 6.73 -1.76 -23.80
CA GLU A 42 6.21 -1.08 -25.01
C GLU A 42 4.94 -0.26 -24.75
N ALA A 43 4.04 -0.75 -23.90
CA ALA A 43 2.78 -0.09 -23.55
C ALA A 43 2.92 1.20 -22.70
N TYR A 44 4.12 1.47 -22.17
CA TYR A 44 4.42 2.65 -21.34
C TYR A 44 5.52 3.55 -21.95
N ARG A 45 6.10 3.16 -23.10
CA ARG A 45 7.21 3.87 -23.75
C ARG A 45 6.84 5.31 -24.14
N ASP A 46 5.61 5.51 -24.61
CA ASP A 46 5.02 6.80 -24.98
C ASP A 46 4.49 7.60 -23.77
N LYS A 47 4.13 6.90 -22.69
CA LYS A 47 3.64 7.50 -21.44
C LYS A 47 4.74 8.11 -20.56
N MET A 48 6.01 7.80 -20.81
CA MET A 48 7.14 8.46 -20.15
C MET A 48 7.27 9.94 -20.52
N ALA A 49 6.59 10.41 -21.57
CA ALA A 49 6.55 11.82 -21.94
C ALA A 49 5.65 12.69 -21.02
N ASN A 50 5.06 12.11 -19.97
CA ASN A 50 4.28 12.81 -18.96
C ASN A 50 5.14 13.04 -17.71
N PRO A 51 5.86 14.17 -17.58
CA PRO A 51 6.95 14.33 -16.64
C PRO A 51 6.41 14.87 -15.31
N PHE A 52 5.54 14.12 -14.65
CA PHE A 52 5.29 14.42 -13.25
C PHE A 52 6.50 13.92 -12.45
N ASP A 53 7.04 14.80 -11.61
CA ASP A 53 8.14 14.44 -10.73
C ASP A 53 7.68 13.36 -9.75
N VAL A 54 8.24 12.16 -9.88
CA VAL A 54 7.98 11.03 -8.97
C VAL A 54 9.07 11.00 -7.91
N GLN A 55 8.71 11.26 -6.66
CA GLN A 55 9.61 11.16 -5.53
C GLN A 55 9.42 9.82 -4.80
N TYR A 56 10.52 9.12 -4.56
CA TYR A 56 10.54 7.92 -3.73
C TYR A 56 11.06 8.29 -2.34
N VAL A 57 10.32 7.93 -1.30
CA VAL A 57 10.70 8.15 0.10
C VAL A 57 11.05 6.79 0.71
N GLU A 58 12.32 6.61 1.05
CA GLU A 58 12.82 5.40 1.71
C GLU A 58 12.83 5.57 3.23
N GLY A 59 12.90 4.44 3.94
CA GLY A 59 13.07 4.43 5.40
C GLY A 59 11.81 4.80 6.20
N ILE A 60 10.68 5.01 5.54
CA ILE A 60 9.41 5.29 6.22
C ILE A 60 9.02 4.13 7.14
N ALA A 61 8.39 4.46 8.25
CA ALA A 61 7.88 3.46 9.17
C ALA A 61 6.93 2.49 8.46
N GLN A 62 7.01 1.21 8.80
CA GLN A 62 6.08 0.20 8.28
C GLN A 62 5.14 -0.25 9.38
N GLN A 63 3.89 -0.48 9.02
CA GLN A 63 2.96 -1.16 9.90
C GLN A 63 3.40 -2.62 10.12
N THR A 64 3.04 -3.20 11.26
CA THR A 64 3.30 -4.62 11.52
C THR A 64 2.53 -5.49 10.52
N ILE A 65 3.10 -6.64 10.11
CA ILE A 65 2.52 -7.53 9.07
C ILE A 65 1.07 -7.97 9.39
N SER A 66 0.72 -8.11 10.67
CA SER A 66 -0.62 -8.49 11.13
C SER A 66 -1.57 -7.30 11.35
N SER A 67 -1.13 -6.06 11.11
CA SER A 67 -1.93 -4.86 11.33
C SER A 67 -2.94 -4.64 10.19
N LEU A 68 -4.16 -4.25 10.57
CA LEU A 68 -5.24 -3.84 9.68
C LEU A 68 -5.34 -2.31 9.56
N ASP A 69 -4.29 -1.58 9.95
CA ASP A 69 -4.28 -0.11 10.03
C ASP A 69 -3.73 0.56 8.76
N CYS A 70 -3.66 -0.14 7.63
CA CYS A 70 -3.03 0.40 6.41
C CYS A 70 -3.67 1.70 5.93
N GLY A 71 -4.99 1.82 6.08
CA GLY A 71 -5.70 3.06 5.79
C GLY A 71 -5.21 4.22 6.66
N LEU A 72 -4.96 4.00 7.96
CA LEU A 72 -4.49 5.03 8.88
C LEU A 72 -3.06 5.49 8.55
N PHE A 73 -2.18 4.55 8.20
CA PHE A 73 -0.81 4.86 7.80
C PHE A 73 -0.80 5.68 6.50
N VAL A 74 -1.57 5.28 5.49
CA VAL A 74 -1.68 6.01 4.22
C VAL A 74 -2.25 7.42 4.44
N SER A 75 -3.31 7.55 5.25
CA SER A 75 -3.88 8.85 5.59
C SER A 75 -2.88 9.76 6.30
N ALA A 76 -2.13 9.22 7.26
CA ALA A 76 -1.10 9.98 7.96
C ALA A 76 0.02 10.43 7.01
N TYR A 77 0.50 9.55 6.13
CA TYR A 77 1.53 9.93 5.14
C TYR A 77 1.05 10.99 4.16
N ALA A 78 -0.19 10.87 3.68
CA ALA A 78 -0.78 11.89 2.84
C ALA A 78 -0.87 13.24 3.57
N GLU A 79 -1.22 13.25 4.87
CA GLU A 79 -1.28 14.46 5.69
C GLU A 79 0.10 15.11 5.84
N TYR A 80 1.13 14.37 6.26
CA TYR A 80 2.51 14.87 6.37
C TYR A 80 3.00 15.47 5.04
N LEU A 81 2.80 14.76 3.92
CA LEU A 81 3.23 15.24 2.60
C LEU A 81 2.45 16.47 2.13
N SER A 82 1.16 16.56 2.47
CA SER A 82 0.33 17.73 2.16
C SER A 82 0.80 18.97 2.91
N ASP A 83 1.29 18.80 4.13
CA ASP A 83 1.88 19.87 4.94
C ASP A 83 3.34 20.18 4.56
N GLY A 84 3.91 19.47 3.57
CA GLY A 84 5.31 19.61 3.17
C GLY A 84 6.31 19.07 4.21
N LEU A 85 5.84 18.25 5.15
CA LEU A 85 6.65 17.65 6.20
C LEU A 85 7.27 16.33 5.75
N GLN A 86 8.43 16.01 6.34
CA GLN A 86 9.05 14.70 6.15
C GLN A 86 8.23 13.62 6.85
N VAL A 87 8.03 12.50 6.16
CA VAL A 87 7.33 11.34 6.72
C VAL A 87 8.15 10.74 7.88
N PRO A 88 7.54 10.47 9.04
CA PRO A 88 8.24 9.88 10.19
C PRO A 88 8.78 8.47 9.91
N ASN A 89 9.99 8.20 10.41
CA ASN A 89 10.65 6.89 10.31
C ASN A 89 10.54 6.07 11.62
N ASP A 90 10.08 6.69 12.70
CA ASP A 90 10.07 6.17 14.08
C ASP A 90 8.79 5.42 14.49
N GLY A 91 7.95 5.05 13.52
CA GLY A 91 6.68 4.36 13.78
C GLY A 91 5.52 5.33 13.95
N LEU A 92 4.36 4.98 13.41
CA LEU A 92 3.12 5.71 13.66
C LEU A 92 2.29 5.00 14.73
N ASP A 93 1.82 5.75 15.73
CA ASP A 93 0.86 5.23 16.71
C ASP A 93 -0.55 5.18 16.09
N ALA A 94 -0.93 3.99 15.62
CA ALA A 94 -2.25 3.73 15.06
C ALA A 94 -3.38 4.03 16.05
N GLY A 95 -3.17 3.85 17.35
CA GLY A 95 -4.16 4.16 18.39
C GLY A 95 -4.42 5.66 18.50
N LEU A 96 -3.36 6.48 18.43
CA LEU A 96 -3.46 7.94 18.41
C LEU A 96 -4.13 8.43 17.13
N LEU A 97 -3.71 7.90 15.96
CA LEU A 97 -4.31 8.25 14.67
C LEU A 97 -5.81 7.91 14.62
N ARG A 98 -6.23 6.76 15.17
CA ARG A 98 -7.66 6.40 15.27
C ARG A 98 -8.43 7.44 16.08
N LYS A 99 -7.93 7.85 17.25
CA LYS A 99 -8.60 8.87 18.08
C LYS A 99 -8.74 10.19 17.33
N ARG A 100 -7.68 10.64 16.67
CA ARG A 100 -7.66 11.89 15.89
C ARG A 100 -8.66 11.84 14.74
N TYR A 101 -8.59 10.81 13.87
CA TYR A 101 -9.45 10.73 12.70
C TYR A 101 -10.90 10.40 13.04
N THR A 102 -11.16 9.68 14.14
CA THR A 102 -12.53 9.48 14.63
C THR A 102 -13.15 10.79 15.11
N ALA A 103 -12.38 11.72 15.68
CA ALA A 103 -12.89 13.02 16.11
C ALA A 103 -13.23 13.97 14.95
N LEU A 104 -12.75 13.67 13.73
CA LEU A 104 -13.03 14.44 12.52
C LEU A 104 -14.23 13.90 11.71
N LEU A 105 -14.82 12.78 12.13
CA LEU A 105 -15.98 12.11 11.51
C LEU A 105 -17.24 12.30 12.36
#